data_AF-A0A3M7D1H3-F1
#
_entry.id   AF-A0A3M7D1H3-F1
#
_cell.length_a   1.000
_cell.length_b   1.000
_cell.length_c   1.000
_cell.angle_alpha   90.00
_cell.angle_beta   90.00
_cell.angle_gamma   90.00
#
_symmetry.space_group_name_H-M   'P 1'
#
loop_
_entity.id
_entity.type
_entity.pdbx_description
1 polymer ?
#
loop_
_entity_poly.entity_id
_entity_poly.type
_entity_poly.pdbx_seq_one_letter_code
_entity_poly.pdbx_strand_id
1 'polypeptide(L)'
;MLLGHSLSLLGALAVASASILPHSSHGSHHTHATRSNGETVKYGYDEQTEYDYVVVGSGPGGGPLASRLALAGFKVLLIDAGSDSGNDVTPQVPAMQLQSTEYEPQKWDYFVHHYADIERQERDSKMVYRRDNGSLYVGLDPPAEATPLGILYPRAGTLGGCSAHNAMITIYPYEDDWSYLQSLTGDDSWAPDNMRSYFKKLEKCEYLPNTLVGHGFGGWLKTSLTSLSLVVEDQKLLSLILSAATAMGKTFLGQVLTTVTGLAGVLLEDLNSGLPSRDSSTGVYQVPLAVDPSTSQRTGPRDFILSVANAQDWTGGRKHHLDIALETFVTKVNFDHSDGTPHATGVDFLQGQSLYAADPRYAGSSGKAGSVKAKKEVILSGGVFETPKLLKLSGVGPREELESFGIDVIKDLPGVGKNLQDRYEVTTI
;
A
#
# COMPACT_ATOMS: atom_id res chain seq x y z
N MET A 1 -23.42 -48.96 11.53
CA MET A 1 -23.41 -49.53 10.17
C MET A 1 -23.52 -48.35 9.21
N LEU A 2 -22.46 -48.03 8.45
CA LEU A 2 -22.37 -46.95 7.41
C LEU A 2 -22.67 -45.51 7.93
N LEU A 3 -21.75 -44.54 8.09
CA LEU A 3 -20.42 -44.24 7.52
C LEU A 3 -20.43 -43.75 6.04
N GLY A 4 -19.90 -42.53 5.81
CA GLY A 4 -19.66 -41.90 4.49
C GLY A 4 -20.19 -40.45 4.41
N HIS A 5 -19.45 -39.38 4.73
CA HIS A 5 -18.36 -38.74 3.96
C HIS A 5 -18.72 -38.25 2.54
N SER A 6 -18.70 -36.93 2.36
CA SER A 6 -18.48 -36.25 1.07
C SER A 6 -17.85 -34.86 1.31
N LEU A 7 -16.62 -34.87 1.82
CA LEU A 7 -15.66 -33.77 1.73
C LEU A 7 -14.63 -34.09 0.64
N SER A 8 -13.92 -33.08 0.11
CA SER A 8 -12.87 -33.18 -0.95
C SER A 8 -13.40 -33.61 -2.33
N LEU A 9 -12.74 -33.38 -3.48
CA LEU A 9 -11.31 -33.30 -3.85
C LEU A 9 -11.24 -32.37 -5.11
N LEU A 10 -10.14 -31.77 -5.60
CA LEU A 10 -8.69 -31.85 -5.37
C LEU A 10 -8.05 -30.50 -5.80
N GLY A 11 -6.99 -30.02 -5.15
CA GLY A 11 -6.02 -29.09 -5.77
C GLY A 11 -4.59 -29.60 -5.54
N ALA A 12 -3.79 -29.77 -6.60
CA ALA A 12 -2.33 -29.96 -6.57
C ALA A 12 -1.77 -30.18 -7.99
N LEU A 13 -0.84 -29.34 -8.43
CA LEU A 13 0.35 -29.79 -9.18
C LEU A 13 1.43 -28.68 -9.20
N ALA A 14 2.45 -28.82 -8.36
CA ALA A 14 3.71 -28.08 -8.48
C ALA A 14 4.83 -28.98 -7.92
N VAL A 15 5.72 -29.45 -8.79
CA VAL A 15 6.81 -30.36 -8.42
C VAL A 15 8.16 -29.71 -8.77
N ALA A 16 9.00 -29.63 -7.75
CA ALA A 16 10.46 -29.49 -7.71
C ALA A 16 11.24 -29.07 -8.98
N SER A 17 12.09 -28.06 -8.80
CA SER A 17 13.38 -27.94 -9.50
C SER A 17 14.50 -27.67 -8.50
N ALA A 18 15.59 -28.44 -8.59
CA ALA A 18 16.64 -28.50 -7.57
C ALA A 18 17.63 -27.33 -7.62
N SER A 19 18.28 -27.10 -6.48
CA SER A 19 19.39 -26.16 -6.30
C SER A 19 20.66 -26.61 -7.04
N ILE A 20 21.32 -25.66 -7.71
CA ILE A 20 22.71 -25.81 -8.18
C ILE A 20 23.48 -24.55 -7.76
N LEU A 21 24.48 -24.73 -6.89
CA LEU A 21 25.46 -23.71 -6.52
C LEU A 21 26.59 -23.64 -7.56
N PRO A 22 27.11 -22.45 -7.87
CA PRO A 22 28.50 -22.28 -8.26
C PRO A 22 29.31 -21.53 -7.20
N HIS A 23 30.61 -21.79 -7.18
CA HIS A 23 31.59 -21.20 -6.27
C HIS A 23 31.99 -19.76 -6.68
N SER A 24 32.68 -19.07 -5.76
CA SER A 24 32.99 -17.64 -5.80
C SER A 24 34.10 -17.21 -6.77
N SER A 25 34.05 -15.94 -7.20
CA SER A 25 35.24 -15.10 -7.47
C SER A 25 34.91 -13.61 -7.26
N HIS A 26 35.91 -12.77 -7.02
CA HIS A 26 35.73 -11.35 -6.65
C HIS A 26 35.47 -10.42 -7.86
N GLY A 27 34.59 -9.42 -7.70
CA GLY A 27 34.63 -8.18 -8.48
C GLY A 27 33.28 -7.58 -8.91
N SER A 28 33.06 -6.31 -8.57
CA SER A 28 31.88 -5.46 -8.86
C SER A 28 30.58 -5.80 -8.12
N HIS A 29 29.91 -4.76 -7.62
CA HIS A 29 28.65 -4.88 -6.88
C HIS A 29 27.47 -5.16 -7.83
N HIS A 30 26.61 -6.10 -7.45
CA HIS A 30 25.61 -6.66 -8.35
C HIS A 30 24.38 -5.75 -8.51
N THR A 31 24.15 -5.28 -9.74
CA THR A 31 22.82 -4.89 -10.19
C THR A 31 21.94 -6.14 -10.31
N HIS A 32 20.90 -6.26 -9.48
CA HIS A 32 19.91 -7.33 -9.63
C HIS A 32 18.94 -6.99 -10.76
N ALA A 33 19.30 -7.43 -11.97
CA ALA A 33 18.46 -7.32 -13.17
C ALA A 33 17.42 -8.46 -13.21
N THR A 34 16.26 -8.26 -12.59
CA THR A 34 15.14 -9.18 -12.70
C THR A 34 14.50 -9.03 -14.08
N ARG A 35 14.37 -10.13 -14.84
CA ARG A 35 13.73 -10.10 -16.17
C ARG A 35 12.21 -10.22 -16.03
N SER A 36 11.47 -9.21 -16.47
CA SER A 36 10.02 -9.29 -16.67
C SER A 36 9.66 -8.90 -18.10
N ASN A 37 8.97 -9.79 -18.83
CA ASN A 37 8.42 -9.55 -20.17
C ASN A 37 9.38 -8.96 -21.23
N GLY A 38 10.69 -9.20 -21.08
CA GLY A 38 11.72 -8.71 -22.00
C GLY A 38 12.31 -7.34 -21.62
N GLU A 39 11.72 -6.64 -20.65
CA GLU A 39 12.28 -5.41 -20.08
C GLU A 39 13.27 -5.74 -18.97
N THR A 40 14.42 -5.06 -18.99
CA THR A 40 15.45 -5.18 -17.95
C THR A 40 15.22 -4.10 -16.92
N VAL A 41 14.46 -4.42 -15.86
CA VAL A 41 14.29 -3.49 -14.73
C VAL A 41 15.61 -3.42 -13.98
N LYS A 42 16.15 -2.20 -13.84
CA LYS A 42 17.41 -1.96 -13.13
C LYS A 42 17.15 -1.56 -11.69
N TYR A 43 17.14 -2.55 -10.80
CA TYR A 43 17.23 -2.32 -9.36
C TYR A 43 18.69 -2.05 -8.96
N GLY A 44 18.86 -1.15 -7.99
CA GLY A 44 20.15 -0.67 -7.52
C GLY A 44 20.25 0.85 -7.55
N TYR A 45 21.32 1.33 -6.91
CA TYR A 45 21.71 2.72 -6.81
C TYR A 45 23.24 2.80 -6.86
N ASP A 46 23.78 3.98 -7.09
CA ASP A 46 25.22 4.22 -7.09
C ASP A 46 25.63 4.87 -5.76
N GLU A 47 26.46 4.17 -4.96
CA GLU A 47 26.99 4.68 -3.68
C GLU A 47 27.79 5.99 -3.86
N GLN A 48 28.28 6.30 -5.07
CA GLN A 48 28.98 7.56 -5.39
C GLN A 48 28.04 8.67 -5.89
N THR A 49 26.77 8.39 -6.17
CA THR A 49 25.83 9.40 -6.65
C THR A 49 25.33 10.25 -5.47
N GLU A 50 25.64 11.54 -5.51
CA GLU A 50 25.01 12.52 -4.63
C GLU A 50 23.57 12.80 -5.09
N TYR A 51 22.60 12.22 -4.39
CA TYR A 51 21.17 12.44 -4.62
C TYR A 51 20.70 13.80 -4.11
N ASP A 52 19.77 14.42 -4.84
CA ASP A 52 19.05 15.61 -4.36
C ASP A 52 18.09 15.22 -3.23
N TYR A 53 17.35 14.13 -3.45
CA TYR A 53 16.29 13.64 -2.58
C TYR A 53 16.47 12.15 -2.28
N VAL A 54 16.28 11.77 -1.01
CA VAL A 54 16.16 10.36 -0.59
C VAL A 54 14.75 10.15 -0.06
N VAL A 55 13.98 9.28 -0.71
CA VAL A 55 12.59 8.96 -0.35
C VAL A 55 12.54 7.56 0.25
N VAL A 56 12.00 7.45 1.46
CA VAL A 56 11.99 6.21 2.25
C VAL A 56 10.58 5.61 2.26
N GLY A 57 10.38 4.50 1.56
CA GLY A 57 9.10 3.81 1.38
C GLY A 57 8.47 4.12 0.02
N SER A 58 8.27 3.10 -0.80
CA SER A 58 7.72 3.19 -2.16
C SER A 58 6.19 3.13 -2.25
N GLY A 59 5.52 3.17 -1.10
CA GLY A 59 4.06 3.14 -0.97
C GLY A 59 3.32 4.29 -1.67
N PRO A 60 1.98 4.36 -1.52
CA PRO A 60 1.13 5.37 -2.16
C PRO A 60 1.53 6.84 -1.97
N GLY A 61 2.24 7.18 -0.89
CA GLY A 61 2.85 8.50 -0.70
C GLY A 61 4.19 8.65 -1.44
N GLY A 62 5.19 7.85 -1.06
CA GLY A 62 6.58 8.03 -1.49
C GLY A 62 6.86 7.66 -2.95
N GLY A 63 6.22 6.61 -3.48
CA GLY A 63 6.39 6.17 -4.86
C GLY A 63 6.05 7.24 -5.90
N PRO A 64 4.83 7.81 -5.88
CA PRO A 64 4.44 8.87 -6.78
C PRO A 64 5.21 10.17 -6.54
N LEU A 65 5.58 10.48 -5.30
CA LEU A 65 6.39 11.64 -4.95
C LEU A 65 7.79 11.55 -5.58
N ALA A 66 8.50 10.43 -5.38
CA ALA A 66 9.82 10.19 -5.95
C ALA A 66 9.81 10.27 -7.48
N SER A 67 8.77 9.67 -8.09
CA SER A 67 8.54 9.72 -9.53
C SER A 67 8.32 11.16 -10.04
N ARG A 68 7.55 11.99 -9.32
CA ARG A 68 7.33 13.40 -9.68
C ARG A 68 8.59 14.26 -9.52
N LEU A 69 9.42 14.02 -8.51
CA LEU A 69 10.71 14.70 -8.33
C LEU A 69 11.70 14.35 -9.47
N ALA A 70 11.77 13.07 -9.87
CA ALA A 70 12.62 12.64 -10.98
C ALA A 70 12.12 13.17 -12.35
N LEU A 71 10.79 13.26 -12.53
CA LEU A 71 10.17 13.94 -13.69
C LEU A 71 10.49 15.45 -13.72
N ALA A 72 10.68 16.08 -12.56
CA ALA A 72 11.13 17.48 -12.45
C ALA A 72 12.64 17.66 -12.67
N GLY A 73 13.39 16.58 -12.93
CA GLY A 73 14.82 16.62 -13.27
C GLY A 73 15.79 16.45 -12.10
N PHE A 74 15.30 16.14 -10.89
CA PHE A 74 16.16 15.87 -9.74
C PHE A 74 16.72 14.44 -9.73
N LYS A 75 17.86 14.25 -9.05
CA LYS A 75 18.39 12.92 -8.73
C LYS A 75 17.71 12.39 -7.49
N VAL A 76 16.92 11.32 -7.64
CA VAL A 76 16.13 10.74 -6.57
C VAL A 76 16.55 9.31 -6.32
N LEU A 77 16.80 8.97 -5.06
CA LEU A 77 16.88 7.60 -4.58
C LEU A 77 15.58 7.24 -3.87
N LEU A 78 14.85 6.26 -4.39
CA LEU A 78 13.71 5.65 -3.72
C LEU A 78 14.16 4.36 -3.03
N ILE A 79 14.00 4.29 -1.71
CA ILE A 79 14.38 3.15 -0.89
C ILE A 79 13.13 2.40 -0.44
N ASP A 80 13.10 1.07 -0.56
CA ASP A 80 12.08 0.22 0.04
C ASP A 80 12.71 -0.99 0.74
N ALA A 81 12.10 -1.40 1.85
CA ALA A 81 12.53 -2.56 2.62
C ALA A 81 12.13 -3.90 1.97
N GLY A 82 11.11 -3.88 1.10
CA GLY A 82 10.60 -5.04 0.40
C GLY A 82 11.32 -5.37 -0.90
N SER A 83 11.02 -6.56 -1.43
CA SER A 83 11.33 -6.99 -2.79
C SER A 83 10.29 -6.45 -3.80
N ASP A 84 10.41 -6.80 -5.08
CA ASP A 84 9.34 -6.58 -6.06
C ASP A 84 8.61 -7.89 -6.39
N SER A 85 7.38 -8.03 -5.91
CA SER A 85 6.46 -9.13 -6.23
C SER A 85 5.33 -8.74 -7.20
N GLY A 86 5.32 -7.53 -7.78
CA GLY A 86 4.17 -7.05 -8.55
C GLY A 86 3.91 -7.76 -9.89
N ASN A 87 4.76 -8.70 -10.29
CA ASN A 87 4.56 -9.58 -11.45
C ASN A 87 4.02 -10.98 -11.05
N ASP A 88 3.93 -11.27 -9.75
CA ASP A 88 3.36 -12.52 -9.26
C ASP A 88 1.83 -12.51 -9.43
N VAL A 89 1.24 -13.68 -9.73
CA VAL A 89 -0.20 -13.81 -10.03
C VAL A 89 -1.06 -13.29 -8.88
N THR A 90 -0.68 -13.58 -7.63
CA THR A 90 -1.45 -13.24 -6.43
C THR A 90 -1.65 -11.73 -6.23
N PRO A 91 -0.61 -10.87 -6.25
CA PRO A 91 -0.81 -9.42 -6.22
C PRO A 91 -1.37 -8.85 -7.52
N GLN A 92 -1.04 -9.43 -8.68
CA GLN A 92 -1.44 -8.87 -9.98
C GLN A 92 -2.94 -9.03 -10.30
N VAL A 93 -3.56 -10.16 -9.93
CA VAL A 93 -4.95 -10.49 -10.28
C VAL A 93 -5.94 -9.86 -9.28
N PRO A 94 -6.85 -8.97 -9.70
CA PRO A 94 -7.78 -8.29 -8.79
C PRO A 94 -8.66 -9.23 -7.94
N ALA A 95 -9.08 -10.35 -8.51
CA ALA A 95 -9.89 -11.36 -7.81
C ALA A 95 -9.16 -12.02 -6.62
N MET A 96 -7.82 -11.92 -6.55
CA MET A 96 -6.99 -12.48 -5.49
C MET A 96 -6.64 -11.46 -4.38
N GLN A 97 -7.34 -10.32 -4.29
CA GLN A 97 -6.99 -9.24 -3.35
C GLN A 97 -6.93 -9.66 -1.86
N LEU A 98 -7.79 -10.59 -1.43
CA LEU A 98 -7.73 -11.17 -0.07
C LEU A 98 -6.45 -12.00 0.11
N GLN A 99 -6.16 -12.90 -0.82
CA GLN A 99 -4.94 -13.71 -0.82
C GLN A 99 -3.66 -12.86 -0.96
N SER A 100 -3.74 -11.71 -1.65
CA SER A 100 -2.66 -10.75 -1.76
C SER A 100 -2.31 -10.11 -0.41
N THR A 101 -3.30 -9.89 0.45
CA THR A 101 -3.09 -9.39 1.82
C THR A 101 -2.30 -10.38 2.66
N GLU A 102 -2.48 -11.68 2.43
CA GLU A 102 -1.78 -12.79 3.10
C GLU A 102 -0.56 -13.33 2.31
N TYR A 103 -0.16 -12.68 1.21
CA TYR A 103 0.89 -13.21 0.34
C TYR A 103 2.28 -13.05 0.96
N GLU A 104 2.85 -14.17 1.44
CA GLU A 104 4.10 -14.22 2.21
C GLU A 104 5.28 -13.40 1.63
N PRO A 105 5.53 -13.36 0.30
CA PRO A 105 6.61 -12.56 -0.26
C PRO A 105 6.53 -11.05 -0.02
N GLN A 106 5.35 -10.52 0.30
CA GLN A 106 5.12 -9.08 0.49
C GLN A 106 4.45 -8.70 1.82
N LYS A 107 3.81 -9.64 2.54
CA LYS A 107 3.03 -9.30 3.74
C LYS A 107 3.93 -8.90 4.91
N TRP A 108 3.46 -7.93 5.69
CA TRP A 108 3.98 -7.61 7.02
C TRP A 108 2.86 -7.71 8.05
N ASP A 109 3.10 -8.52 9.09
CA ASP A 109 2.16 -8.80 10.17
C ASP A 109 2.44 -7.89 11.37
N TYR A 110 1.70 -6.79 11.48
CA TYR A 110 1.66 -5.97 12.70
C TYR A 110 0.53 -6.47 13.60
N PHE A 111 0.67 -6.30 14.91
CA PHE A 111 -0.38 -6.64 15.88
C PHE A 111 -0.66 -5.41 16.75
N VAL A 112 -1.91 -4.96 16.76
CA VAL A 112 -2.35 -3.74 17.47
C VAL A 112 -3.28 -4.07 18.63
N HIS A 113 -3.29 -3.22 19.65
CA HIS A 113 -4.27 -3.28 20.74
C HIS A 113 -5.27 -2.12 20.58
N HIS A 114 -6.55 -2.45 20.46
CA HIS A 114 -7.67 -1.50 20.52
C HIS A 114 -7.88 -0.98 21.95
N TYR A 115 -7.44 -1.73 22.96
CA TYR A 115 -7.60 -1.40 24.38
C TYR A 115 -6.28 -1.58 25.14
N ALA A 116 -6.01 -0.67 26.08
CA ALA A 116 -4.84 -0.77 26.98
C ALA A 116 -4.98 -1.87 28.04
N ASP A 117 -6.20 -2.35 28.28
CA ASP A 117 -6.50 -3.49 29.14
C ASP A 117 -6.56 -4.78 28.32
N ILE A 118 -5.71 -5.75 28.67
CA ILE A 118 -5.60 -7.02 27.96
C ILE A 118 -6.82 -7.90 28.17
N GLU A 119 -7.44 -7.92 29.36
CA GLU A 119 -8.64 -8.73 29.64
C GLU A 119 -9.86 -8.26 28.83
N ARG A 120 -9.90 -6.98 28.46
CA ARG A 120 -10.87 -6.44 27.49
C ARG A 120 -10.47 -6.75 26.06
N GLN A 121 -9.19 -6.69 25.72
CA GLN A 121 -8.67 -6.97 24.38
C GLN A 121 -8.89 -8.43 23.95
N GLU A 122 -8.75 -9.39 24.88
CA GLU A 122 -8.96 -10.82 24.64
C GLU A 122 -10.43 -11.20 24.36
N ARG A 123 -11.37 -10.28 24.58
CA ARG A 123 -12.79 -10.43 24.22
C ARG A 123 -13.11 -10.08 22.76
N ASP A 124 -12.14 -9.59 22.00
CA ASP A 124 -12.28 -9.38 20.56
C ASP A 124 -12.14 -10.74 19.86
N SER A 125 -13.14 -11.14 19.07
CA SER A 125 -13.12 -12.42 18.35
C SER A 125 -12.02 -12.51 17.27
N LYS A 126 -11.34 -11.39 16.97
CA LYS A 126 -10.18 -11.31 16.08
C LYS A 126 -8.84 -11.33 16.82
N MET A 127 -8.82 -11.56 18.14
CA MET A 127 -7.60 -11.62 18.93
C MET A 127 -6.68 -12.73 18.43
N VAL A 128 -5.42 -12.37 18.16
CA VAL A 128 -4.39 -13.26 17.64
C VAL A 128 -3.39 -13.62 18.73
N TYR A 129 -3.01 -14.89 18.76
CA TYR A 129 -2.05 -15.47 19.69
C TYR A 129 -0.99 -16.26 18.92
N ARG A 130 0.26 -16.25 19.42
CA ARG A 130 1.38 -17.06 18.89
C ARG A 130 1.55 -18.31 19.73
N ARG A 131 1.54 -19.48 19.11
CA ARG A 131 1.86 -20.76 19.75
C ARG A 131 3.37 -21.00 19.78
N ASP A 132 3.82 -21.92 20.64
CA ASP A 132 5.24 -22.31 20.78
C ASP A 132 5.89 -22.76 19.45
N ASN A 133 5.11 -23.36 18.54
CA ASN A 133 5.58 -23.77 17.22
C ASN A 133 5.63 -22.63 16.18
N GLY A 134 5.44 -21.38 16.61
CA GLY A 134 5.40 -20.17 15.76
C GLY A 134 4.07 -19.93 15.03
N SER A 135 3.16 -20.91 14.97
CA SER A 135 1.88 -20.73 14.29
C SER A 135 0.93 -19.79 15.04
N LEU A 136 0.06 -19.10 14.29
CA LEU A 136 -0.93 -18.19 14.83
C LEU A 136 -2.26 -18.90 15.12
N TYR A 137 -2.92 -18.50 16.20
CA TYR A 137 -4.31 -18.84 16.51
C TYR A 137 -5.12 -17.55 16.58
N VAL A 138 -6.36 -17.59 16.09
CA VAL A 138 -7.31 -16.46 16.15
C VAL A 138 -8.61 -16.95 16.78
N GLY A 139 -9.10 -16.27 17.81
CA GLY A 139 -10.35 -16.60 18.48
C GLY A 139 -10.36 -16.33 19.98
N LEU A 140 -11.45 -16.70 20.64
CA LEU A 140 -11.70 -16.46 22.07
C LEU A 140 -11.19 -17.58 22.99
N ASP A 141 -10.83 -18.75 22.43
CA ASP A 141 -10.44 -19.95 23.18
C ASP A 141 -8.99 -20.38 22.83
N PRO A 142 -7.99 -19.54 23.14
CA PRO A 142 -6.59 -19.83 22.83
C PRO A 142 -6.09 -21.07 23.59
N PRO A 143 -5.19 -21.87 22.98
CA PRO A 143 -4.42 -22.87 23.72
C PRO A 143 -3.64 -22.23 24.87
N ALA A 144 -3.48 -22.97 25.98
CA ALA A 144 -2.89 -22.43 27.21
C ALA A 144 -1.41 -22.02 27.08
N GLU A 145 -0.70 -22.52 26.06
CA GLU A 145 0.67 -22.11 25.72
C GLU A 145 0.73 -20.82 24.87
N ALA A 146 -0.39 -20.38 24.29
CA ALA A 146 -0.38 -19.34 23.27
C ALA A 146 -0.20 -17.94 23.88
N THR A 147 0.82 -17.22 23.41
CA THR A 147 1.12 -15.84 23.85
C THR A 147 0.25 -14.83 23.09
N PRO A 148 -0.49 -13.93 23.76
CA PRO A 148 -1.30 -12.90 23.10
C PRO A 148 -0.43 -11.94 22.28
N LEU A 149 -0.87 -11.60 21.07
CA LEU A 149 -0.22 -10.61 20.20
C LEU A 149 -1.05 -9.33 20.08
N GLY A 150 -2.36 -9.45 19.83
CA GLY A 150 -3.25 -8.34 19.50
C GLY A 150 -4.11 -8.66 18.28
N ILE A 151 -4.68 -7.64 17.65
CA ILE A 151 -5.42 -7.76 16.38
C ILE A 151 -4.44 -7.65 15.22
N LEU A 152 -4.50 -8.57 14.25
CA LEU A 152 -3.69 -8.49 13.04
C LEU A 152 -4.01 -7.21 12.26
N TYR A 153 -2.98 -6.42 11.99
CA TYR A 153 -3.03 -5.25 11.15
C TYR A 153 -2.13 -5.50 9.93
N PRO A 154 -2.67 -5.92 8.78
CA PRO A 154 -1.86 -6.25 7.62
C PRO A 154 -1.26 -5.00 6.97
N ARG A 155 0.00 -5.10 6.58
CA ARG A 155 0.72 -4.13 5.74
C ARG A 155 1.54 -4.87 4.68
N ALA A 156 2.20 -4.13 3.79
CA ALA A 156 3.01 -4.71 2.73
C ALA A 156 4.41 -4.09 2.70
N GLY A 157 5.44 -4.94 2.73
CA GLY A 157 6.83 -4.63 2.41
C GLY A 157 7.14 -5.14 1.00
N THR A 158 6.83 -4.33 -0.01
CA THR A 158 7.10 -4.59 -1.43
C THR A 158 7.10 -3.28 -2.22
N LEU A 159 7.66 -3.27 -3.42
CA LEU A 159 7.60 -2.13 -4.34
C LEU A 159 6.13 -1.69 -4.60
N GLY A 160 5.79 -0.46 -4.23
CA GLY A 160 4.42 0.09 -4.25
C GLY A 160 3.66 -0.02 -2.93
N GLY A 161 4.20 -0.73 -1.94
CA GLY A 161 3.62 -0.91 -0.61
C GLY A 161 2.17 -1.41 -0.64
N CYS A 162 1.31 -0.82 0.19
CA CYS A 162 -0.08 -1.28 0.35
C CYS A 162 -0.94 -1.17 -0.92
N SER A 163 -0.50 -0.53 -2.02
CA SER A 163 -1.24 -0.62 -3.29
C SER A 163 -1.16 -2.01 -3.92
N ALA A 164 -0.12 -2.80 -3.61
CA ALA A 164 0.08 -4.15 -4.15
C ALA A 164 -0.91 -5.18 -3.60
N HIS A 165 -1.51 -4.93 -2.43
CA HIS A 165 -2.41 -5.88 -1.77
C HIS A 165 -3.83 -5.38 -1.43
N ASN A 166 -4.12 -4.08 -1.55
CA ASN A 166 -5.44 -3.55 -1.20
C ASN A 166 -6.57 -4.06 -2.12
N ALA A 167 -7.83 -3.75 -1.75
CA ALA A 167 -9.01 -4.04 -2.56
C ALA A 167 -9.18 -3.18 -3.84
N MET A 168 -8.17 -2.39 -4.25
CA MET A 168 -8.15 -1.46 -5.39
C MET A 168 -9.20 -0.34 -5.39
N ILE A 169 -10.11 -0.31 -4.41
CA ILE A 169 -11.13 0.73 -4.20
C ILE A 169 -10.48 2.12 -4.28
N THR A 170 -10.92 2.91 -5.26
CA THR A 170 -10.43 4.25 -5.54
C THR A 170 -11.59 5.23 -5.45
N ILE A 171 -11.80 5.77 -4.25
CA ILE A 171 -12.86 6.74 -3.94
C ILE A 171 -12.18 8.05 -3.49
N TYR A 172 -12.55 9.18 -4.10
CA TYR A 172 -12.12 10.51 -3.65
C TYR A 172 -12.72 10.79 -2.24
N PRO A 173 -11.99 11.39 -1.28
CA PRO A 173 -12.55 11.75 0.02
C PRO A 173 -13.72 12.74 -0.07
N TYR A 174 -14.42 13.00 1.04
CA TYR A 174 -15.45 14.03 1.04
C TYR A 174 -14.79 15.43 1.08
N GLU A 175 -15.46 16.45 0.56
CA GLU A 175 -14.95 17.82 0.57
C GLU A 175 -14.85 18.38 2.00
N ASP A 176 -15.66 17.87 2.93
CA ASP A 176 -15.56 18.16 4.36
C ASP A 176 -14.30 17.55 5.01
N ASP A 177 -13.79 16.39 4.55
CA ASP A 177 -12.52 15.81 5.04
C ASP A 177 -11.35 16.78 4.74
N TRP A 178 -11.36 17.37 3.55
CA TRP A 178 -10.36 18.34 3.10
C TRP A 178 -10.51 19.69 3.79
N SER A 179 -11.75 20.19 3.93
CA SER A 179 -12.08 21.42 4.66
C SER A 179 -11.69 21.33 6.14
N TYR A 180 -11.84 20.16 6.75
CA TYR A 180 -11.35 19.87 8.10
C TYR A 180 -9.81 19.98 8.17
N LEU A 181 -9.07 19.36 7.24
CA LEU A 181 -7.60 19.46 7.21
C LEU A 181 -7.11 20.90 6.97
N GLN A 182 -7.73 21.65 6.06
CA GLN A 182 -7.47 23.07 5.85
C GLN A 182 -7.67 23.87 7.15
N SER A 183 -8.80 23.66 7.83
CA SER A 183 -9.13 24.35 9.08
C SER A 183 -8.21 23.96 10.25
N LEU A 184 -7.81 22.69 10.34
CA LEU A 184 -6.95 22.14 11.39
C LEU A 184 -5.50 22.63 11.27
N THR A 185 -5.02 22.79 10.02
CA THR A 185 -3.62 23.17 9.74
C THR A 185 -3.43 24.68 9.52
N GLY A 186 -4.48 25.39 9.11
CA GLY A 186 -4.39 26.76 8.62
C GLY A 186 -3.72 26.89 7.25
N ASP A 187 -3.62 25.79 6.48
CA ASP A 187 -2.99 25.74 5.16
C ASP A 187 -4.02 25.51 4.05
N ASP A 188 -4.23 26.55 3.23
CA ASP A 188 -5.11 26.55 2.07
C ASP A 188 -4.71 25.55 0.97
N SER A 189 -3.50 24.96 1.02
CA SER A 189 -3.12 23.89 0.10
C SER A 189 -4.05 22.67 0.21
N TRP A 190 -4.64 22.44 1.40
CA TRP A 190 -5.63 21.39 1.66
C TRP A 190 -7.06 21.68 1.19
N ALA A 191 -7.34 22.87 0.65
CA ALA A 191 -8.70 23.22 0.22
C ALA A 191 -9.29 22.20 -0.77
N PRO A 192 -10.61 21.91 -0.73
CA PRO A 192 -11.23 20.88 -1.56
C PRO A 192 -10.95 21.01 -3.06
N ASP A 193 -11.00 22.22 -3.61
CA ASP A 193 -10.67 22.49 -5.03
C ASP A 193 -9.22 22.15 -5.39
N ASN A 194 -8.28 22.39 -4.48
CA ASN A 194 -6.87 22.04 -4.65
C ASN A 194 -6.70 20.52 -4.65
N MET A 195 -7.31 19.83 -3.67
CA MET A 195 -7.24 18.37 -3.56
C MET A 195 -7.96 17.66 -4.73
N ARG A 196 -9.08 18.21 -5.21
CA ARG A 196 -9.74 17.76 -6.44
C ARG A 196 -8.84 17.94 -7.66
N SER A 197 -8.08 19.03 -7.72
CA SER A 197 -7.11 19.28 -8.80
C SER A 197 -5.92 18.30 -8.76
N TYR A 198 -5.54 17.79 -7.58
CA TYR A 198 -4.58 16.68 -7.48
C TYR A 198 -5.18 15.34 -7.89
N PHE A 199 -6.44 15.04 -7.51
CA PHE A 199 -7.14 13.83 -7.95
C PHE A 199 -7.20 13.74 -9.49
N LYS A 200 -7.54 14.85 -10.18
CA LYS A 200 -7.51 14.93 -11.65
C LYS A 200 -6.13 14.73 -12.29
N LYS A 201 -5.03 14.98 -11.57
CA LYS A 201 -3.64 14.73 -12.01
C LYS A 201 -3.16 13.31 -11.71
N LEU A 202 -3.84 12.62 -10.79
CA LEU A 202 -3.61 11.23 -10.40
C LEU A 202 -4.35 10.28 -11.35
N GLU A 203 -5.65 10.52 -11.54
CA GLU A 203 -6.59 9.65 -12.22
C GLU A 203 -6.38 9.59 -13.75
N LYS A 204 -6.46 8.38 -14.28
CA LYS A 204 -6.76 8.09 -15.68
C LYS A 204 -8.05 7.27 -15.73
N CYS A 205 -9.18 7.95 -15.83
CA CYS A 205 -10.50 7.35 -15.90
C CYS A 205 -10.66 6.60 -17.23
N GLU A 206 -10.79 5.28 -17.15
CA GLU A 206 -10.96 4.36 -18.30
C GLU A 206 -12.39 3.78 -18.35
N TYR A 207 -13.31 4.28 -17.52
CA TYR A 207 -14.75 4.04 -17.63
C TYR A 207 -15.45 5.27 -18.21
N LEU A 208 -16.73 5.12 -18.58
CA LEU A 208 -17.59 6.22 -18.99
C LEU A 208 -18.36 6.75 -17.75
N PRO A 209 -17.90 7.83 -17.10
CA PRO A 209 -18.61 8.41 -15.96
C PRO A 209 -19.90 9.07 -16.45
N ASN A 210 -20.88 9.23 -15.55
CA ASN A 210 -22.12 9.94 -15.88
C ASN A 210 -21.91 11.47 -16.06
N THR A 211 -20.73 11.97 -15.67
CA THR A 211 -20.27 13.34 -15.85
C THR A 211 -18.75 13.35 -16.00
N LEU A 212 -18.22 14.22 -16.87
CA LEU A 212 -16.76 14.44 -16.95
C LEU A 212 -16.25 15.36 -15.81
N VAL A 213 -17.17 16.00 -15.08
CA VAL A 213 -16.81 16.92 -13.98
C VAL A 213 -16.24 16.12 -12.82
N GLY A 214 -15.01 16.42 -12.43
CA GLY A 214 -14.33 15.79 -11.29
C GLY A 214 -13.15 14.89 -11.69
N HIS A 215 -13.13 14.40 -12.93
CA HIS A 215 -12.24 13.32 -13.36
C HIS A 215 -10.95 13.77 -14.05
N GLY A 216 -9.93 12.90 -13.94
CA GLY A 216 -8.69 12.94 -14.71
C GLY A 216 -8.67 11.89 -15.82
N PHE A 217 -8.16 12.24 -17.00
CA PHE A 217 -8.03 11.32 -18.15
C PHE A 217 -6.58 11.16 -18.63
N GLY A 218 -5.64 11.84 -17.97
CA GLY A 218 -4.21 11.89 -18.34
C GLY A 218 -3.26 11.62 -17.18
N GLY A 219 -3.78 11.15 -16.04
CA GLY A 219 -2.96 10.70 -14.91
C GLY A 219 -2.27 9.36 -15.17
N TRP A 220 -1.68 8.81 -14.11
CA TRP A 220 -0.94 7.54 -14.17
C TRP A 220 -1.74 6.38 -13.54
N LEU A 221 -2.68 6.65 -12.63
CA LEU A 221 -3.49 5.63 -11.98
C LEU A 221 -4.72 5.33 -12.83
N LYS A 222 -4.72 4.23 -13.57
CA LYS A 222 -5.90 3.78 -14.31
C LYS A 222 -7.02 3.40 -13.35
N THR A 223 -8.22 3.94 -13.57
CA THR A 223 -9.43 3.59 -12.83
C THR A 223 -10.48 3.02 -13.79
N SER A 224 -11.10 1.90 -13.41
CA SER A 224 -12.14 1.21 -14.20
C SER A 224 -13.25 0.67 -13.30
N LEU A 225 -14.37 0.23 -13.91
CA LEU A 225 -15.50 -0.38 -13.22
C LEU A 225 -15.58 -1.88 -13.53
N THR A 226 -16.06 -2.67 -12.58
CA THR A 226 -16.39 -4.09 -12.79
C THR A 226 -17.40 -4.25 -13.94
N SER A 227 -17.20 -5.23 -14.82
CA SER A 227 -18.17 -5.53 -15.88
C SER A 227 -19.53 -5.92 -15.29
N LEU A 228 -20.59 -5.25 -15.73
CA LEU A 228 -21.97 -5.57 -15.36
C LEU A 228 -22.41 -6.96 -15.86
N SER A 229 -21.74 -7.56 -16.85
CA SER A 229 -22.02 -8.94 -17.28
C SER A 229 -21.78 -9.95 -16.15
N LEU A 230 -20.67 -9.81 -15.43
CA LEU A 230 -20.31 -10.66 -14.28
C LEU A 230 -21.35 -10.54 -13.16
N VAL A 231 -21.93 -9.36 -12.98
CA VAL A 231 -22.97 -9.10 -11.98
C VAL A 231 -24.32 -9.71 -12.37
N VAL A 232 -24.66 -9.74 -13.65
CA VAL A 232 -25.90 -10.37 -14.15
C VAL A 232 -25.80 -11.90 -14.10
N GLU A 233 -24.60 -12.46 -14.26
CA GLU A 233 -24.35 -13.90 -14.16
C GLU A 233 -24.39 -14.43 -12.70
N ASP A 234 -24.07 -13.60 -11.71
CA ASP A 234 -24.18 -13.96 -10.28
C ASP A 234 -25.57 -13.64 -9.70
N GLN A 235 -26.40 -14.67 -9.57
CA GLN A 235 -27.75 -14.57 -9.00
C GLN A 235 -27.79 -14.06 -7.54
N LYS A 236 -26.74 -14.29 -6.74
CA LYS A 236 -26.68 -13.80 -5.36
C LYS A 236 -26.32 -12.32 -5.32
N LEU A 237 -25.32 -11.90 -6.09
CA LEU A 237 -24.94 -10.50 -6.18
C LEU A 237 -26.08 -9.66 -6.76
N LEU A 238 -26.75 -10.17 -7.79
CA LEU A 238 -27.94 -9.55 -8.36
C LEU A 238 -29.07 -9.42 -7.32
N SER A 239 -29.37 -10.47 -6.54
CA SER A 239 -30.43 -10.40 -5.52
C SER A 239 -30.12 -9.43 -4.38
N LEU A 240 -28.84 -9.28 -4.01
CA LEU A 240 -28.39 -8.27 -3.03
C LEU A 240 -28.60 -6.85 -3.57
N ILE A 241 -28.18 -6.56 -4.81
CA ILE A 241 -28.35 -5.24 -5.44
C ILE A 241 -29.83 -4.89 -5.59
N LEU A 242 -30.66 -5.85 -6.03
CA LEU A 242 -32.12 -5.68 -6.12
C LEU A 242 -32.75 -5.38 -4.75
N SER A 243 -32.32 -6.08 -3.71
CA SER A 243 -32.82 -5.88 -2.33
C SER A 243 -32.43 -4.51 -1.79
N ALA A 244 -31.18 -4.09 -1.99
CA ALA A 244 -30.70 -2.76 -1.59
C ALA A 244 -31.46 -1.65 -2.33
N ALA A 245 -31.59 -1.74 -3.66
CA ALA A 245 -32.32 -0.75 -4.44
C ALA A 245 -33.80 -0.64 -4.04
N THR A 246 -34.44 -1.79 -3.73
CA THR A 246 -35.82 -1.83 -3.23
C THR A 246 -35.95 -1.19 -1.86
N ALA A 247 -35.03 -1.47 -0.93
CA ALA A 247 -35.01 -0.86 0.41
C ALA A 247 -34.80 0.66 0.35
N MET A 248 -34.09 1.16 -0.66
CA MET A 248 -33.92 2.59 -0.94
C MET A 248 -35.13 3.23 -1.67
N GLY A 249 -36.25 2.52 -1.79
CA GLY A 249 -37.47 3.05 -2.40
C GLY A 249 -37.41 3.23 -3.92
N LYS A 250 -36.36 2.76 -4.60
CA LYS A 250 -36.30 2.76 -6.07
C LYS A 250 -37.27 1.68 -6.60
N THR A 251 -38.50 2.06 -6.95
CA THR A 251 -39.56 1.17 -7.45
C THR A 251 -39.42 0.87 -8.94
N PHE A 252 -39.37 -0.40 -9.33
CA PHE A 252 -39.02 -0.80 -10.70
C PHE A 252 -39.92 -1.88 -11.32
N LEU A 253 -40.01 -1.87 -12.65
CA LEU A 253 -40.54 -2.97 -13.47
C LEU A 253 -39.51 -4.12 -13.51
N GLY A 254 -39.77 -5.18 -12.75
CA GLY A 254 -38.77 -6.23 -12.44
C GLY A 254 -38.17 -7.02 -13.61
N GLN A 255 -38.65 -6.87 -14.84
CA GLN A 255 -38.08 -7.52 -16.03
C GLN A 255 -36.85 -6.80 -16.62
N VAL A 256 -36.62 -5.52 -16.28
CA VAL A 256 -35.51 -4.74 -16.86
C VAL A 256 -34.22 -4.93 -16.06
N LEU A 257 -34.30 -5.13 -14.73
CA LEU A 257 -33.15 -5.18 -13.82
C LEU A 257 -32.31 -6.46 -13.93
N THR A 258 -32.83 -7.54 -14.50
CA THR A 258 -32.06 -8.75 -14.84
C THR A 258 -31.27 -8.59 -16.15
N THR A 259 -31.17 -7.37 -16.68
CA THR A 259 -30.39 -7.02 -17.87
C THR A 259 -29.32 -5.99 -17.50
N VAL A 260 -28.23 -5.98 -18.27
CA VAL A 260 -27.16 -4.97 -18.12
C VAL A 260 -27.72 -3.54 -18.16
N THR A 261 -28.73 -3.27 -19.00
CA THR A 261 -29.35 -1.95 -19.12
C THR A 261 -30.10 -1.51 -17.86
N GLY A 262 -30.85 -2.40 -17.22
CA GLY A 262 -31.55 -2.08 -15.98
C GLY A 262 -30.62 -1.94 -14.79
N LEU A 263 -29.60 -2.82 -14.71
CA LEU A 263 -28.58 -2.75 -13.67
C LEU A 263 -27.75 -1.47 -13.79
N ALA A 264 -27.36 -1.07 -15.00
CA ALA A 264 -26.75 0.23 -15.26
C ALA A 264 -27.64 1.36 -14.72
N GLY A 265 -28.94 1.37 -15.03
CA GLY A 265 -29.89 2.39 -14.54
C GLY A 265 -30.00 2.49 -13.00
N VAL A 266 -29.65 1.45 -12.25
CA VAL A 266 -29.59 1.48 -10.77
C VAL A 266 -28.27 2.06 -10.27
N LEU A 267 -27.16 1.72 -10.95
CA LEU A 267 -25.77 1.99 -10.57
C LEU A 267 -25.12 3.15 -11.36
N LEU A 268 -25.93 3.94 -12.08
CA LEU A 268 -25.52 5.03 -12.97
C LEU A 268 -24.86 6.21 -12.24
N GLU A 269 -25.00 6.30 -10.92
CA GLU A 269 -24.42 7.40 -10.14
C GLU A 269 -22.91 7.16 -9.95
N ASP A 270 -22.12 8.22 -10.05
CA ASP A 270 -20.67 8.14 -10.04
C ASP A 270 -20.11 8.61 -8.69
N LEU A 271 -19.52 7.67 -7.94
CA LEU A 271 -18.89 7.91 -6.64
C LEU A 271 -17.77 8.94 -6.67
N ASN A 272 -17.12 9.18 -7.81
CA ASN A 272 -16.01 10.12 -7.95
C ASN A 272 -16.37 11.42 -8.68
N SER A 273 -17.64 11.59 -9.07
CA SER A 273 -18.12 12.84 -9.67
C SER A 273 -17.75 14.09 -8.85
N GLY A 274 -17.54 15.19 -9.56
CA GLY A 274 -17.33 16.53 -9.00
C GLY A 274 -18.61 17.36 -9.00
N LEU A 275 -19.77 16.73 -8.78
CA LEU A 275 -21.04 17.44 -8.67
C LEU A 275 -21.28 17.87 -7.21
N PRO A 276 -21.81 19.07 -6.93
CA PRO A 276 -21.99 19.56 -5.55
C PRO A 276 -22.87 18.68 -4.65
N SER A 277 -23.73 17.83 -5.22
CA SER A 277 -24.58 16.92 -4.44
C SER A 277 -23.87 15.63 -4.01
N ARG A 278 -22.67 15.33 -4.55
CA ARG A 278 -22.03 14.01 -4.47
C ARG A 278 -21.86 13.51 -3.04
N ASP A 279 -21.40 14.34 -2.11
CA ASP A 279 -21.19 13.96 -0.70
C ASP A 279 -22.50 13.87 0.11
N SER A 280 -23.61 14.36 -0.46
CA SER A 280 -24.97 14.28 0.13
C SER A 280 -25.85 13.18 -0.49
N SER A 281 -25.42 12.58 -1.61
CA SER A 281 -26.19 11.56 -2.34
C SER A 281 -26.04 10.18 -1.69
N THR A 282 -27.14 9.62 -1.21
CA THR A 282 -27.20 8.21 -0.79
C THR A 282 -27.66 7.34 -1.95
N GLY A 283 -26.87 6.33 -2.33
CA GLY A 283 -27.12 5.48 -3.50
C GLY A 283 -26.54 4.08 -3.38
N VAL A 284 -26.88 3.22 -4.35
CA VAL A 284 -26.11 2.00 -4.67
C VAL A 284 -25.28 2.34 -5.91
N TYR A 285 -23.98 2.10 -5.86
CA TYR A 285 -23.01 2.58 -6.84
C TYR A 285 -22.12 1.44 -7.36
N GLN A 286 -21.57 1.58 -8.57
CA GLN A 286 -20.34 0.85 -8.91
C GLN A 286 -19.16 1.54 -8.23
N VAL A 287 -18.22 0.76 -7.69
CA VAL A 287 -16.99 1.29 -7.07
C VAL A 287 -15.86 1.33 -8.11
N PRO A 288 -15.26 2.49 -8.38
CA PRO A 288 -14.06 2.58 -9.21
C PRO A 288 -12.88 1.84 -8.59
N LEU A 289 -12.21 1.01 -9.40
CA LEU A 289 -11.08 0.18 -9.01
C LEU A 289 -9.81 0.62 -9.75
N ALA A 290 -8.68 0.62 -9.05
CA ALA A 290 -7.33 0.75 -9.60
C ALA A 290 -6.93 -0.51 -10.39
N VAL A 291 -7.60 -0.72 -11.53
CA VAL A 291 -7.44 -1.86 -12.42
C VAL A 291 -7.33 -1.35 -13.85
N ASP A 292 -6.34 -1.84 -14.58
CA ASP A 292 -6.17 -1.58 -16.00
C ASP A 292 -7.14 -2.44 -16.83
N PRO A 293 -8.16 -1.88 -17.50
CA PRO A 293 -9.13 -2.66 -18.24
C PRO A 293 -8.56 -3.31 -19.52
N SER A 294 -7.37 -2.89 -19.98
CA SER A 294 -6.73 -3.50 -21.15
C SER A 294 -5.98 -4.80 -20.84
N THR A 295 -5.61 -5.02 -19.58
CA THR A 295 -4.90 -6.21 -19.10
C THR A 295 -5.66 -7.01 -18.04
N SER A 296 -6.72 -6.41 -17.45
CA SER A 296 -7.43 -6.91 -16.26
C SER A 296 -6.53 -7.09 -15.03
N GLN A 297 -5.47 -6.30 -14.92
CA GLN A 297 -4.50 -6.35 -13.83
C GLN A 297 -4.66 -5.15 -12.88
N ARG A 298 -4.33 -5.35 -11.61
CA ARG A 298 -4.12 -4.28 -10.63
C ARG A 298 -3.14 -3.24 -11.19
N THR A 299 -3.40 -1.96 -10.94
CA THR A 299 -2.42 -0.89 -11.16
C THR A 299 -2.17 -0.07 -9.88
N GLY A 300 -1.03 0.61 -9.79
CA GLY A 300 -0.72 1.49 -8.67
C GLY A 300 0.65 2.18 -8.77
N PRO A 301 1.11 2.81 -7.66
CA PRO A 301 2.43 3.41 -7.51
C PRO A 301 3.59 2.67 -8.16
N ARG A 302 3.63 1.33 -8.08
CA ARG A 302 4.65 0.49 -8.73
C ARG A 302 4.80 0.80 -10.22
N ASP A 303 3.70 0.86 -10.97
CA ASP A 303 3.73 1.05 -12.43
C ASP A 303 4.24 2.46 -12.78
N PHE A 304 3.87 3.45 -11.97
CA PHE A 304 4.35 4.81 -12.12
C PHE A 304 5.84 4.97 -11.77
N ILE A 305 6.32 4.28 -10.72
CA ILE A 305 7.75 4.21 -10.39
C ILE A 305 8.52 3.59 -11.55
N LEU A 306 8.11 2.41 -12.02
CA LEU A 306 8.81 1.66 -13.06
C LEU A 306 8.78 2.41 -14.41
N SER A 307 7.66 3.02 -14.78
CA SER A 307 7.58 3.80 -16.02
C SER A 307 8.46 5.06 -16.01
N VAL A 308 8.71 5.68 -14.85
CA VAL A 308 9.65 6.81 -14.73
C VAL A 308 11.11 6.35 -14.68
N ALA A 309 11.43 5.32 -13.88
CA ALA A 309 12.79 4.81 -13.71
C ALA A 309 13.36 4.16 -14.99
N ASN A 310 12.51 3.46 -15.76
CA ASN A 310 12.90 2.81 -17.01
C ASN A 310 12.73 3.70 -18.25
N ALA A 311 12.23 4.94 -18.11
CA ALA A 311 12.04 5.85 -19.24
C ALA A 311 13.36 6.16 -19.95
N GLN A 312 13.35 6.07 -21.28
CA GLN A 312 14.49 6.38 -22.14
C GLN A 312 14.27 7.66 -22.95
N ASP A 313 15.37 8.34 -23.27
CA ASP A 313 15.40 9.43 -24.24
C ASP A 313 15.54 8.89 -25.68
N TRP A 314 15.60 9.79 -26.65
CA TRP A 314 15.71 9.45 -28.08
C TRP A 314 17.04 8.77 -28.47
N THR A 315 18.03 8.74 -27.58
CA THR A 315 19.31 8.03 -27.76
C THR A 315 19.32 6.63 -27.14
N GLY A 316 18.25 6.25 -26.42
CA GLY A 316 18.22 5.06 -25.56
C GLY A 316 18.89 5.27 -24.19
N GLY A 317 19.30 6.51 -23.88
CA GLY A 317 19.83 6.91 -22.58
C GLY A 317 18.73 7.01 -21.53
N ARG A 318 19.12 6.98 -20.24
CA ARG A 318 18.19 7.19 -19.12
C ARG A 318 17.59 8.60 -19.19
N LYS A 319 16.27 8.71 -19.22
CA LYS A 319 15.54 10.00 -19.31
C LYS A 319 15.39 10.72 -17.97
N HIS A 320 15.20 9.97 -16.89
CA HIS A 320 14.96 10.49 -15.54
C HIS A 320 15.86 9.79 -14.53
N HIS A 321 16.44 10.53 -13.57
CA HIS A 321 17.31 9.95 -12.54
C HIS A 321 16.49 9.53 -11.32
N LEU A 322 15.76 8.42 -11.47
CA LEU A 322 15.14 7.68 -10.38
C LEU A 322 15.87 6.34 -10.19
N ASP A 323 16.63 6.22 -9.11
CA ASP A 323 17.23 4.96 -8.68
C ASP A 323 16.33 4.29 -7.61
N ILE A 324 16.33 2.96 -7.57
CA ILE A 324 15.44 2.17 -6.69
C ILE A 324 16.28 1.16 -5.90
N ALA A 325 16.37 1.36 -4.59
CA ALA A 325 17.00 0.44 -3.65
C ALA A 325 15.92 -0.41 -2.96
N LEU A 326 15.67 -1.60 -3.50
CA LEU A 326 14.84 -2.63 -2.86
C LEU A 326 15.63 -3.40 -1.79
N GLU A 327 14.93 -4.18 -0.98
CA GLU A 327 15.51 -4.99 0.11
C GLU A 327 16.46 -4.15 0.99
N THR A 328 16.07 -2.90 1.27
CA THR A 328 16.90 -1.91 1.97
C THR A 328 16.09 -1.26 3.08
N PHE A 329 16.29 -1.74 4.31
CA PHE A 329 15.55 -1.29 5.49
C PHE A 329 16.27 -0.10 6.15
N VAL A 330 15.67 1.09 6.03
CA VAL A 330 16.18 2.32 6.66
C VAL A 330 16.00 2.26 8.17
N THR A 331 17.09 2.46 8.91
CA THR A 331 17.13 2.34 10.38
C THR A 331 17.23 3.68 11.09
N LYS A 332 17.80 4.72 10.45
CA LYS A 332 17.99 6.05 11.04
C LYS A 332 18.02 7.17 10.00
N VAL A 333 17.52 8.34 10.37
CA VAL A 333 17.75 9.62 9.68
C VAL A 333 18.93 10.35 10.33
N ASN A 334 19.85 10.83 9.50
CA ASN A 334 21.06 11.50 9.93
C ASN A 334 20.86 13.01 9.96
N PHE A 335 21.23 13.67 11.06
CA PHE A 335 21.03 15.11 11.26
C PHE A 335 22.35 15.85 11.48
N ASP A 336 22.58 16.91 10.70
CA ASP A 336 23.47 18.00 11.11
C ASP A 336 22.67 18.97 11.98
N HIS A 337 23.22 19.39 13.10
CA HIS A 337 22.59 20.33 14.03
C HIS A 337 23.60 21.37 14.54
N SER A 338 24.66 21.61 13.77
CA SER A 338 25.78 22.51 14.11
C SER A 338 25.37 23.99 14.22
N ASP A 339 24.27 24.41 13.60
CA ASP A 339 23.68 25.75 13.74
C ASP A 339 22.56 25.83 14.80
N GLY A 340 22.29 24.74 15.51
CA GLY A 340 21.20 24.61 16.49
C GLY A 340 19.84 24.19 15.91
N THR A 341 19.71 24.08 14.57
CA THR A 341 18.53 23.53 13.90
C THR A 341 18.88 22.15 13.32
N PRO A 342 18.09 21.10 13.57
CA PRO A 342 18.37 19.78 13.00
C PRO A 342 17.98 19.71 11.51
N HIS A 343 18.98 19.64 10.64
CA HIS A 343 18.86 19.47 9.19
C HIS A 343 19.09 18.01 8.82
N ALA A 344 18.12 17.37 8.15
CA ALA A 344 18.28 15.99 7.68
C ALA A 344 19.26 15.92 6.50
N THR A 345 20.33 15.14 6.63
CA THR A 345 21.44 15.07 5.66
C THR A 345 21.53 13.73 4.92
N GLY A 346 20.74 12.74 5.33
CA GLY A 346 20.80 11.39 4.78
C GLY A 346 20.14 10.35 5.68
N VAL A 347 20.34 9.08 5.36
CA VAL A 347 19.85 7.94 6.13
C VAL A 347 20.88 6.83 6.25
N ASP A 348 20.82 6.10 7.36
CA ASP A 348 21.48 4.81 7.56
C ASP A 348 20.48 3.67 7.29
N PHE A 349 20.95 2.55 6.75
CA PHE A 349 20.12 1.40 6.41
C PHE A 349 20.87 0.06 6.56
N LEU A 350 20.09 -1.01 6.57
CA LEU A 350 20.55 -2.38 6.40
C LEU A 350 20.00 -2.93 5.07
N GLN A 351 20.88 -3.46 4.22
CA GLN A 351 20.52 -4.07 2.94
C GLN A 351 20.48 -5.60 3.07
N GLY A 352 19.42 -6.21 2.57
CA GLY A 352 19.14 -7.65 2.61
C GLY A 352 17.64 -7.93 2.66
N GLN A 353 17.27 -9.13 2.25
CA GLN A 353 15.87 -9.58 2.27
C GLN A 353 15.36 -9.79 3.71
N SER A 354 14.10 -9.39 3.95
CA SER A 354 13.32 -9.70 5.17
C SER A 354 14.05 -9.38 6.49
N LEU A 355 14.61 -8.18 6.59
CA LEU A 355 15.38 -7.72 7.77
C LEU A 355 14.52 -7.16 8.91
N TYR A 356 13.22 -6.98 8.70
CA TYR A 356 12.33 -6.39 9.70
C TYR A 356 11.39 -7.42 10.30
N ALA A 357 11.25 -7.42 11.63
CA ALA A 357 10.52 -8.45 12.38
C ALA A 357 8.99 -8.50 12.17
N ALA A 358 8.40 -7.55 11.42
CA ALA A 358 7.02 -7.69 10.94
C ALA A 358 6.92 -8.57 9.68
N ASP A 359 8.04 -8.83 8.99
CA ASP A 359 8.10 -9.81 7.91
C ASP A 359 8.09 -11.23 8.52
N PRO A 360 7.14 -12.11 8.16
CA PRO A 360 7.09 -13.49 8.67
C PRO A 360 8.35 -14.30 8.34
N ARG A 361 9.11 -13.91 7.31
CA ARG A 361 10.36 -14.55 6.87
C ARG A 361 11.58 -14.10 7.67
N TYR A 362 11.45 -13.14 8.60
CA TYR A 362 12.57 -12.65 9.39
C TYR A 362 13.14 -13.75 10.31
N ALA A 363 14.33 -14.23 9.94
CA ALA A 363 15.05 -15.29 10.65
C ALA A 363 16.30 -14.78 11.40
N GLY A 364 16.30 -13.51 11.85
CA GLY A 364 17.44 -12.93 12.58
C GLY A 364 18.63 -12.48 11.72
N SER A 365 18.41 -12.25 10.41
CA SER A 365 19.45 -11.75 9.51
C SER A 365 19.89 -10.33 9.88
N SER A 366 21.20 -10.06 9.87
CA SER A 366 21.77 -8.75 10.22
C SER A 366 21.80 -7.74 9.08
N GLY A 367 21.66 -8.20 7.83
CA GLY A 367 21.89 -7.39 6.63
C GLY A 367 23.34 -6.88 6.47
N LYS A 368 23.57 -6.12 5.39
CA LYS A 368 24.78 -5.30 5.15
C LYS A 368 24.45 -3.85 5.53
N ALA A 369 25.17 -3.29 6.49
CA ALA A 369 25.04 -1.86 6.82
C ALA A 369 25.51 -0.95 5.66
N GLY A 370 24.83 0.18 5.50
CA GLY A 370 25.19 1.24 4.57
C GLY A 370 24.53 2.56 4.94
N SER A 371 24.89 3.63 4.24
CA SER A 371 24.28 4.95 4.39
C SER A 371 24.30 5.71 3.08
N VAL A 372 23.43 6.71 2.96
CA VAL A 372 23.33 7.58 1.78
C VAL A 372 22.97 9.01 2.19
N LYS A 373 23.55 9.99 1.49
CA LYS A 373 23.30 11.42 1.74
C LYS A 373 22.23 11.97 0.79
N ALA A 374 21.47 12.95 1.29
CA ALA A 374 20.58 13.79 0.51
C ALA A 374 21.11 15.23 0.51
N LYS A 375 21.16 15.88 -0.65
CA LYS A 375 21.57 17.30 -0.76
C LYS A 375 20.50 18.29 -0.32
N LYS A 376 19.23 17.88 -0.37
CA LYS A 376 18.08 18.75 -0.07
C LYS A 376 17.23 18.19 1.06
N GLU A 377 16.60 17.05 0.83
CA GLU A 377 15.57 16.52 1.73
C GLU A 377 15.63 15.00 1.83
N VAL A 378 15.41 14.51 3.06
CA VAL A 378 15.04 13.12 3.34
C VAL A 378 13.53 13.10 3.57
N ILE A 379 12.81 12.33 2.75
CA ILE A 379 11.34 12.30 2.74
C ILE A 379 10.87 10.94 3.24
N LEU A 380 10.22 10.92 4.41
CA LEU A 380 9.73 9.69 5.02
C LEU A 380 8.32 9.36 4.52
N SER A 381 8.14 8.12 4.07
CA SER A 381 6.92 7.61 3.43
C SER A 381 6.69 6.12 3.72
N GLY A 382 7.24 5.61 4.83
CA GLY A 382 7.08 4.21 5.28
C GLY A 382 5.67 3.83 5.73
N GLY A 383 4.72 4.77 5.72
CA GLY A 383 3.34 4.57 6.18
C GLY A 383 3.17 4.76 7.68
N VAL A 384 1.98 4.43 8.18
CA VAL A 384 1.49 4.90 9.49
C VAL A 384 2.24 4.34 10.71
N PHE A 385 2.87 3.17 10.58
CA PHE A 385 3.70 2.58 11.65
C PHE A 385 5.18 2.93 11.50
N GLU A 386 5.74 2.73 10.30
CA GLU A 386 7.18 2.89 10.08
C GLU A 386 7.65 4.34 10.13
N THR A 387 6.88 5.29 9.60
CA THR A 387 7.28 6.71 9.62
C THR A 387 7.46 7.25 11.05
N PRO A 388 6.49 7.13 11.99
CA PRO A 388 6.71 7.57 13.37
C PRO A 388 7.73 6.71 14.12
N LYS A 389 7.86 5.40 13.82
CA LYS A 389 8.91 4.55 14.40
C LYS A 389 10.31 5.03 14.00
N LEU A 390 10.53 5.29 12.71
CA LEU A 390 11.81 5.77 12.20
C LEU A 390 12.14 7.17 12.71
N LEU A 391 11.16 8.07 12.81
CA LEU A 391 11.35 9.38 13.48
C LEU A 391 11.84 9.20 14.92
N LYS A 392 11.18 8.34 15.71
CA LYS A 392 11.60 8.05 17.09
C LYS A 392 13.01 7.45 17.17
N LEU A 393 13.32 6.44 16.36
CA LEU A 393 14.67 5.85 16.26
C LEU A 393 15.75 6.86 15.82
N SER A 394 15.34 7.96 15.19
CA SER A 394 16.21 9.07 14.78
C SER A 394 16.23 10.25 15.77
N GLY A 395 15.67 10.08 16.96
CA GLY A 395 15.66 11.11 18.01
C GLY A 395 14.56 12.17 17.88
N VAL A 396 13.56 11.97 17.01
CA VAL A 396 12.45 12.90 16.77
C VAL A 396 11.15 12.28 17.29
N GLY A 397 10.70 12.72 18.47
CA GLY A 397 9.54 12.12 19.14
C GLY A 397 9.39 12.54 20.60
N PRO A 398 8.53 11.87 21.40
CA PRO A 398 8.27 12.25 22.79
C PRO A 398 9.52 12.02 23.65
N ARG A 399 10.07 13.10 24.25
CA ARG A 399 11.31 13.07 25.03
C ARG A 399 11.44 11.89 25.99
N GLU A 400 10.48 11.74 26.91
CA GLU A 400 10.53 10.73 27.97
C GLU A 400 10.57 9.29 27.41
N GLU A 401 9.84 9.05 26.31
CA GLU A 401 9.84 7.76 25.61
C GLU A 401 11.22 7.48 24.99
N LEU A 402 11.81 8.45 24.29
CA LEU A 402 13.13 8.33 23.68
C LEU A 402 14.25 8.11 24.71
N GLU A 403 14.26 8.91 25.78
CA GLU A 403 15.24 8.82 26.86
C GLU A 403 15.17 7.46 27.57
N SER A 404 13.97 6.88 27.73
CA SER A 404 13.79 5.53 28.30
C SER A 404 14.41 4.39 27.47
N PHE A 405 14.59 4.60 26.17
CA PHE A 405 15.28 3.67 25.26
C PHE A 405 16.76 4.03 25.05
N GLY A 406 17.27 5.08 25.71
CA GLY A 406 18.64 5.57 25.52
C GLY A 406 18.86 6.21 24.14
N ILE A 407 17.82 6.78 23.53
CA ILE A 407 17.90 7.47 22.24
C ILE A 407 18.11 8.97 22.48
N ASP A 408 19.16 9.53 21.87
CA ASP A 408 19.43 10.98 21.91
C ASP A 408 18.26 11.79 21.31
N VAL A 409 17.77 12.78 22.05
CA VAL A 409 16.63 13.61 21.63
C VAL A 409 17.09 14.76 20.74
N ILE A 410 16.97 14.56 19.43
CA ILE A 410 17.16 15.59 18.39
C ILE A 410 16.03 16.63 18.43
N LYS A 411 14.77 16.18 18.57
CA LYS A 411 13.61 17.07 18.69
C LYS A 411 12.50 16.41 19.50
N ASP A 412 12.12 17.06 20.59
CA ASP A 412 10.94 16.69 21.36
C ASP A 412 9.65 17.06 20.60
N LEU A 413 8.91 16.03 20.17
CA LEU A 413 7.63 16.12 19.48
C LEU A 413 6.67 15.05 20.04
N PRO A 414 5.90 15.35 21.10
CA PRO A 414 5.07 14.35 21.79
C PRO A 414 3.93 13.76 20.95
N GLY A 415 3.59 14.36 19.81
CA GLY A 415 2.61 13.84 18.86
C GLY A 415 3.10 12.68 17.98
N VAL A 416 4.42 12.44 17.88
CA VAL A 416 4.95 11.38 17.00
C VAL A 416 4.53 10.00 17.50
N GLY A 417 3.83 9.25 16.64
CA GLY A 417 3.28 7.94 16.97
C GLY A 417 2.04 7.99 17.89
N LYS A 418 1.35 9.14 17.95
CA LYS A 418 0.03 9.30 18.58
C LYS A 418 -1.03 9.57 17.52
N ASN A 419 -2.30 9.63 17.93
CA ASN A 419 -3.46 9.93 17.06
C ASN A 419 -3.60 9.00 15.84
N LEU A 420 -3.27 7.70 16.01
CA LEU A 420 -3.62 6.67 15.03
C LEU A 420 -5.14 6.59 14.91
N GLN A 421 -5.65 6.81 13.71
CA GLN A 421 -7.06 6.71 13.36
C GLN A 421 -7.23 5.68 12.26
N ASP A 422 -8.32 4.93 12.32
CA ASP A 422 -8.67 3.92 11.32
C ASP A 422 -10.18 3.68 11.27
N ARG A 423 -10.64 2.93 10.27
CA ARG A 423 -12.04 2.55 10.08
C ARG A 423 -12.27 1.12 10.56
N TYR A 424 -13.21 0.94 11.50
CA TYR A 424 -13.59 -0.39 11.95
C TYR A 424 -14.52 -1.06 10.94
N GLU A 425 -14.11 -2.21 10.43
CA GLU A 425 -14.90 -3.04 9.52
C GLU A 425 -15.43 -4.29 10.23
N VAL A 426 -16.67 -4.68 9.90
CA VAL A 426 -17.34 -5.86 10.46
C VAL A 426 -18.07 -6.59 9.34
N THR A 427 -17.71 -7.85 9.10
CA THR A 427 -18.42 -8.72 8.16
C THR A 427 -19.79 -9.10 8.70
N THR A 428 -20.84 -8.84 7.92
CA THR A 428 -22.18 -9.40 8.11
C THR A 428 -22.41 -10.58 7.16
N ILE A 429 -23.10 -11.63 7.62
CA ILE A 429 -23.45 -12.83 6.84
C ILE A 429 -24.97 -12.97 6.82
#